data_AF-A0AA43IPG2-F1
#
_entry.id   AF-A0AA43IPG2-F1
#
_cell.length_a   1.000
_cell.length_b   1.000
_cell.length_c   1.000
_cell.angle_alpha   90.00
_cell.angle_beta   90.00
_cell.angle_gamma   90.00
#
_symmetry.space_group_name_H-M   'P 1'
#
loop_
_entity.id
_entity.type
_entity.pdbx_description
1 polymer ?
#
loop_
_entity_poly.entity_id
_entity_poly.type
_entity_poly.pdbx_seq_one_letter_code
_entity_poly.pdbx_strand_id
1 'polypeptide(L)' 'MECPKCQGMMRLERFSDFFVVFYAWKCFNCGAMIDRTIATNRRKSLAVREAQTVTAG' A
#
# COMPACT_ATOMS: atom_id res chain seq x y z
N MET A 1 -11.16 5.41 1.48
CA MET A 1 -10.28 4.23 1.27
C MET A 1 -10.24 3.47 2.57
N GLU A 2 -10.45 2.16 2.53
CA GLU A 2 -10.37 1.28 3.71
C GLU A 2 -8.98 0.66 3.80
N CYS A 3 -8.47 0.51 5.02
CA CYS A 3 -7.17 -0.10 5.23
C CYS A 3 -7.21 -1.59 4.88
N PRO A 4 -6.37 -2.10 3.97
CA PRO A 4 -6.36 -3.52 3.63
C PRO A 4 -5.86 -4.41 4.78
N LYS A 5 -5.29 -3.83 5.84
CA LYS A 5 -4.81 -4.57 7.01
C LYS A 5 -5.86 -4.71 8.11
N CYS A 6 -6.61 -3.65 8.38
CA CYS A 6 -7.52 -3.60 9.54
C CYS A 6 -8.92 -3.07 9.19
N GLN A 7 -9.22 -2.86 7.91
CA GLN A 7 -10.47 -2.29 7.39
C GLN A 7 -10.86 -0.92 7.99
N GLY A 8 -9.91 -0.28 8.66
CA GLY A 8 -10.11 1.03 9.29
C GLY A 8 -10.08 2.16 8.29
N MET A 9 -10.59 3.32 8.71
CA MET A 9 -10.58 4.54 7.92
C MET A 9 -9.13 4.99 7.61
N MET A 10 -8.90 5.36 6.35
CA MET A 10 -7.66 5.98 5.91
C MET A 10 -7.89 7.45 5.55
N ARG A 11 -6.92 8.29 5.88
CA ARG A 11 -6.88 9.71 5.50
C ARG A 11 -5.75 9.94 4.50
N LEU A 12 -6.02 10.75 3.49
CA LEU A 12 -4.98 11.23 2.58
C LEU A 12 -4.20 12.35 3.28
N GLU A 13 -2.91 12.11 3.51
CA GLU A 13 -2.02 13.09 4.15
C GLU A 13 -0.87 13.44 3.20
N ARG A 14 -0.44 14.70 3.30
CA ARG A 14 0.77 15.18 2.61
C ARG A 14 1.97 14.93 3.51
N PHE A 15 2.90 14.12 3.03
CA PHE A 15 4.18 13.87 3.67
C PHE A 15 5.26 14.67 2.97
N SER A 16 6.19 15.20 3.75
CA SER A 16 7.38 15.87 3.25
C SER A 16 8.57 15.39 4.04
N ASP A 17 9.56 14.83 3.36
CA ASP A 17 10.90 14.65 3.91
C ASP A 17 11.83 15.77 3.39
N PHE A 18 13.14 15.65 3.62
CA PHE A 18 14.12 16.65 3.18
C PHE A 18 14.29 16.74 1.66
N PHE A 19 13.87 15.72 0.90
CA PHE A 19 14.13 15.57 -0.52
C PHE A 19 12.85 15.54 -1.38
N VAL A 20 11.72 15.09 -0.84
CA VAL A 20 10.50 14.78 -1.57
C VAL A 20 9.26 15.16 -0.77
N VAL A 21 8.28 15.71 -1.47
CA VAL A 21 6.91 15.88 -1.00
C VAL A 21 6.02 14.92 -1.76
N PHE A 22 5.25 14.09 -1.05
CA PHE A 22 4.32 13.15 -1.65
C PHE A 22 3.04 13.03 -0.83
N TYR A 23 2.00 12.48 -1.47
CA TYR A 23 0.72 12.22 -0.84
C TYR A 23 0.56 10.71 -0.63
N ALA A 24 0.19 10.32 0.59
CA ALA A 24 -0.07 8.93 0.93
C ALA A 24 -1.30 8.79 1.82
N TRP A 25 -1.98 7.65 1.70
CA TRP A 25 -3.07 7.29 2.58
C TRP A 25 -2.51 6.67 3.85
N LYS A 26 -2.81 7.25 5.00
CA LYS A 26 -2.44 6.71 6.31
C LYS A 26 -3.68 6.21 7.04
N CYS A 27 -3.63 4.98 7.52
CA CYS A 27 -4.69 4.43 8.35
C CYS A 27 -4.63 5.05 9.75
N PHE A 28 -5.77 5.54 10.24
CA PHE A 28 -5.88 6.09 11.59
C PHE A 28 -5.73 5.01 12.67
N ASN A 29 -6.21 3.80 12.42
CA ASN A 29 -6.27 2.74 13.43
C ASN A 29 -4.95 1.96 13.57
N CYS A 30 -4.32 1.56 12.46
CA CYS A 30 -3.11 0.72 12.48
C CYS A 30 -1.83 1.39 11.95
N GLY A 31 -1.93 2.64 11.50
CA GLY A 31 -0.78 3.39 10.95
C GLY A 31 -0.29 2.94 9.58
N ALA A 32 -0.93 1.95 8.94
CA ALA A 32 -0.52 1.48 7.62
C ALA A 32 -0.57 2.62 6.59
N MET A 33 0.50 2.76 5.81
CA MET A 33 0.62 3.75 4.74
C MET A 33 0.51 3.10 3.36
N ILE A 34 -0.19 3.76 2.45
CA ILE A 34 -0.36 3.37 1.06
C ILE A 34 -0.24 4.61 0.17
N ASP A 35 0.87 4.70 -0.55
CA ASP A 35 1.04 5.65 -1.65
C ASP A 35 0.86 4.91 -3.00
N ARG A 36 1.01 5.66 -4.10
CA ARG A 36 0.92 5.09 -5.46
C ARG A 36 1.98 4.02 -5.72
N THR A 37 3.18 4.19 -5.16
CA THR A 37 4.29 3.25 -5.32
C THR A 37 4.02 1.95 -4.57
N ILE A 38 3.62 2.02 -3.30
CA ILE A 38 3.23 0.88 -2.46
C ILE A 38 2.07 0.12 -3.11
N ALA A 39 1.05 0.82 -3.61
CA ALA A 39 -0.07 0.18 -4.30
C ALA A 39 0.39 -0.57 -5.56
N THR A 40 1.26 0.06 -6.35
CA THR A 40 1.82 -0.55 -7.57
C THR A 40 2.69 -1.77 -7.24
N ASN A 41 3.55 -1.66 -6.23
CA ASN A 41 4.43 -2.73 -5.81
C ASN A 41 3.65 -3.91 -5.24
N ARG A 42 2.61 -3.66 -4.43
CA ARG A 42 1.72 -4.73 -3.93
C ARG A 42 1.06 -5.50 -5.06
N ARG A 43 0.50 -4.80 -6.07
CA ARG A 43 -0.10 -5.45 -7.23
C ARG A 43 0.91 -6.32 -7.99
N LYS A 44 2.14 -5.83 -8.18
CA LYS A 44 3.22 -6.61 -8.81
C LYS A 44 3.59 -7.84 -7.98
N SER A 45 3.76 -7.68 -6.66
CA SER A 45 4.09 -8.79 -5.76
C SER A 45 2.99 -9.86 -5.71
N LEU A 46 1.71 -9.47 -5.79
CA LEU A 46 0.59 -10.40 -5.87
C LEU A 46 0.61 -11.19 -7.19
N ALA A 47 0.78 -10.50 -8.32
CA ALA A 47 0.88 -11.15 -9.63
C ALA A 47 2.07 -12.15 -9.71
N VAL A 48 3.21 -11.81 -9.09
CA VAL A 48 4.36 -12.72 -9.00
C VAL A 48 4.04 -13.96 -8.16
N ARG A 49 3.33 -13.79 -7.02
CA ARG A 49 2.90 -14.91 -6.18
C ARG A 49 1.92 -15.83 -6.88
N GLU A 50 0.95 -15.28 -7.61
CA GLU A 50 -0.01 -16.06 -8.41
C GLU A 50 0.70 -16.89 -9.48
N ALA A 51 1.66 -16.28 -10.20
CA ALA A 51 2.48 -17.00 -11.18
C ALA A 51 3.29 -18.15 -10.55
N GLN A 52 3.81 -17.97 -9.33
CA GLN A 52 4.54 -19.00 -8.58
C GLN A 52 3.64 -20.14 -8.11
N THR A 53 2.41 -19.84 -7.68
CA THR A 53 1.45 -20.89 -7.30
C THR A 53 1.01 -21.75 -8.48
N VAL A 54 0.93 -21.18 -9.69
CA VAL A 54 0.59 -21.92 -10.90
C VAL A 54 1.74 -22.81 -11.40
N THR A 55 3.00 -22.44 -11.14
CA THR A 55 4.17 -23.24 -11.54
C THR A 55 4.54 -24.33 -10.55
N ALA A 56 4.01 -24.30 -9.33
CA ALA A 56 4.27 -25.29 -8.28
C ALA A 56 3.18 -26.37 -8.15
N GLY A 57 2.18 -26.37 -9.03
CA GLY A 57 1.05 -27.33 -9.05
C GLY A 57 1.14 -28.35 -10.17
#